data_AF-A0A7X2FVZ7-F1
#
_entry.id   AF-A0A7X2FVZ7-F1
#
_cell.length_a   1.000
_cell.length_b   1.000
_cell.length_c   1.000
_cell.angle_alpha   90.00
_cell.angle_beta   90.00
_cell.angle_gamma   90.00
#
_symmetry.space_group_name_H-M   'P 1'
#
loop_
_entity.id
_entity.type
_entity.pdbx_description
1 polymer ?
#
loop_
_entity_poly.entity_id
_entity_poly.type
_entity_poly.pdbx_seq_one_letter_code
_entity_poly.pdbx_strand_id
1 'polypeptide(L)'
;MHPLQNLTVLLVEDTWQIRNLLTSILTQLGFGKVIRASNGAEAIQLIKLMRDNPVKAGFSNIDLVLSDWVMDPVDGPMLLRWIRRHKESPDRFMPFVMISAYSDDARVEMARDLGVNEFLSKPFTVREVARHLEAVVRDGREFCRTSIYFGPNRRRKREAPDMGERRVHKKNGDVIKSSKDFGIRFYPQPRTLISKLVSGGDISPDVLFDWDKLEDMEQDLDRFSEDFMDWTAEYLQQLQVYYKAAADLPEDKRKPPLVKISMIAHELRGQGGVFGYPLISSIAESLFDLTHQMLDRSDDSLKLVKEHLDALKAVLREKVRGDGGGLGIALMQALQMANRKFISRSKASHLVSRRFVLQNSYSQEDLDKRGSEMRKPGHIQKFGDQPSAE
;
A
#
# COMPACT_ATOMS: atom_id res chain seq x y z
N MET A 1 0.59 1.02 -36.83
CA MET A 1 -0.30 1.21 -35.65
C MET A 1 0.04 0.09 -34.66
N HIS A 2 0.13 0.35 -33.37
CA HIS A 2 0.55 -0.70 -32.41
C HIS A 2 -0.62 -1.68 -32.11
N PRO A 3 -0.39 -2.99 -31.87
CA PRO A 3 -1.46 -3.94 -31.52
C PRO A 3 -2.32 -3.47 -30.32
N LEU A 4 -1.69 -2.80 -29.36
CA LEU A 4 -2.33 -2.33 -28.11
C LEU A 4 -3.01 -0.95 -28.23
N GLN A 5 -3.03 -0.34 -29.43
CA GLN A 5 -3.57 1.01 -29.65
C GLN A 5 -5.04 1.17 -29.25
N ASN A 6 -5.81 0.08 -29.23
CA ASN A 6 -7.23 0.11 -28.87
C ASN A 6 -7.50 -0.17 -27.38
N LEU A 7 -6.46 -0.44 -26.59
CA LEU A 7 -6.60 -0.74 -25.17
C LEU A 7 -6.42 0.52 -24.32
N THR A 8 -7.33 0.70 -23.36
CA THR A 8 -7.26 1.77 -22.36
C THR A 8 -6.83 1.23 -21.01
N VAL A 9 -5.76 1.79 -20.43
CA VAL A 9 -5.28 1.44 -19.09
C VAL A 9 -5.74 2.49 -18.08
N LEU A 10 -6.29 2.06 -16.94
CA LEU A 10 -6.41 2.91 -15.76
C LEU A 10 -5.19 2.69 -14.85
N LEU A 11 -4.30 3.67 -14.79
CA LEU A 11 -3.15 3.72 -13.91
C LEU A 11 -3.51 4.45 -12.61
N VAL A 12 -3.37 3.77 -11.47
CA VAL A 12 -3.67 4.28 -10.13
C VAL A 12 -2.40 4.24 -9.29
N GLU A 13 -1.82 5.39 -8.98
CA GLU A 13 -0.54 5.52 -8.27
C GLU A 13 -0.54 6.89 -7.60
N ASP A 14 -0.22 6.98 -6.31
CA ASP A 14 -0.33 8.23 -5.56
C ASP A 14 0.82 9.20 -5.86
N THR A 15 2.00 8.64 -6.04
CA THR A 15 3.23 9.36 -6.35
C THR A 15 3.21 9.82 -7.80
N TRP A 16 3.19 11.15 -8.01
CA TRP A 16 3.08 11.72 -9.36
C TRP A 16 4.27 11.36 -10.26
N GLN A 17 5.48 11.23 -9.69
CA GLN A 17 6.70 10.84 -10.40
C GLN A 17 6.58 9.42 -10.95
N ILE A 18 6.26 8.44 -10.11
CA ILE A 18 6.06 7.04 -10.51
C ILE A 18 4.89 6.94 -11.50
N ARG A 19 3.80 7.68 -11.25
CA ARG A 19 2.65 7.74 -12.15
C ARG A 19 3.05 8.25 -13.53
N ASN A 20 3.91 9.26 -13.61
CA ASN A 20 4.42 9.79 -14.89
C ASN A 20 5.36 8.81 -15.59
N LEU A 21 6.27 8.18 -14.84
CA LEU A 21 7.14 7.12 -15.35
C LEU A 21 6.34 5.97 -15.97
N LEU A 22 5.40 5.40 -15.20
CA LEU A 22 4.52 4.33 -15.68
C LEU A 22 3.64 4.78 -16.86
N THR A 23 3.19 6.04 -16.88
CA THR A 23 2.46 6.59 -18.03
C THR A 23 3.35 6.62 -19.28
N SER A 24 4.61 7.02 -19.15
CA SER A 24 5.59 7.02 -20.25
C SER A 24 5.81 5.60 -20.76
N ILE A 25 6.09 4.65 -19.86
CA ILE A 25 6.30 3.24 -20.19
C ILE A 25 5.08 2.68 -20.93
N LEU A 26 3.87 2.84 -20.39
CA LEU A 26 2.65 2.34 -21.03
C LEU A 26 2.40 2.95 -22.42
N THR A 27 2.71 4.24 -22.60
CA THR A 27 2.56 4.93 -23.89
C THR A 27 3.58 4.42 -24.91
N GLN A 28 4.85 4.26 -24.50
CA GLN A 28 5.92 3.71 -25.34
C GLN A 28 5.67 2.23 -25.70
N LEU A 29 5.10 1.46 -24.78
CA LEU A 29 4.58 0.10 -25.02
C LEU A 29 3.37 0.07 -25.97
N GLY A 30 2.86 1.23 -26.40
CA GLY A 30 1.86 1.36 -27.46
C GLY A 30 0.41 1.20 -27.02
N PHE A 31 0.10 1.38 -25.73
CA PHE A 31 -1.29 1.54 -25.28
C PHE A 31 -1.87 2.86 -25.78
N GLY A 32 -3.07 2.82 -26.35
CA GLY A 32 -3.65 4.02 -26.97
C GLY A 32 -4.09 5.08 -25.98
N LYS A 33 -4.50 4.68 -24.76
CA LYS A 33 -4.91 5.62 -23.73
C LYS A 33 -4.50 5.16 -22.33
N VAL A 34 -3.92 6.08 -21.56
CA VAL A 34 -3.63 5.91 -20.14
C VAL A 34 -4.45 6.92 -19.34
N ILE A 35 -5.46 6.43 -18.63
CA ILE A 35 -6.24 7.21 -17.66
C ILE A 35 -5.47 7.18 -16.34
N ARG A 36 -5.30 8.34 -15.70
CA ARG A 36 -4.50 8.48 -14.48
C ARG A 36 -5.41 8.77 -13.30
N ALA A 37 -5.14 8.13 -12.17
CA ALA A 37 -5.75 8.40 -10.88
C ALA A 37 -4.66 8.41 -9.80
N SER A 38 -4.84 9.24 -8.77
CA SER A 38 -3.93 9.39 -7.65
C SER A 38 -4.22 8.45 -6.49
N ASN A 39 -5.38 7.78 -6.47
CA ASN A 39 -5.73 6.80 -5.44
C ASN A 39 -6.97 6.00 -5.85
N GLY A 40 -7.33 5.01 -5.03
CA GLY A 40 -8.49 4.16 -5.28
C GLY A 40 -9.84 4.90 -5.28
N ALA A 41 -9.98 6.03 -4.56
CA ALA A 41 -11.23 6.78 -4.51
C ALA A 41 -11.47 7.51 -5.84
N GLU A 42 -10.44 8.16 -6.38
CA GLU A 42 -10.47 8.77 -7.71
C GLU A 42 -10.69 7.71 -8.80
N ALA A 43 -10.01 6.57 -8.72
CA ALA A 43 -10.21 5.45 -9.63
C ALA A 43 -11.68 4.98 -9.67
N ILE A 44 -12.32 4.81 -8.50
CA ILE A 44 -13.74 4.46 -8.40
C ILE A 44 -14.63 5.53 -9.05
N GLN A 45 -14.33 6.81 -8.83
CA GLN A 45 -15.08 7.91 -9.44
C GLN A 45 -14.97 7.88 -10.97
N LEU A 46 -13.78 7.66 -11.52
CA LEU A 46 -13.54 7.55 -12.96
C LEU A 46 -14.27 6.36 -13.57
N ILE A 47 -14.23 5.18 -12.91
CA ILE A 47 -14.95 3.98 -13.36
C ILE A 47 -16.47 4.22 -13.37
N LYS A 48 -17.01 4.90 -12.35
CA LYS A 48 -18.44 5.27 -12.30
C LYS A 48 -18.79 6.29 -13.37
N LEU A 49 -17.96 7.33 -13.54
CA LEU A 49 -18.17 8.37 -14.53
C LEU A 49 -18.18 7.81 -15.95
N MET A 50 -17.27 6.88 -16.26
CA MET A 50 -17.23 6.15 -17.52
C MET A 50 -18.53 5.39 -17.78
N ARG A 51 -19.09 4.72 -16.76
CA ARG A 51 -20.38 4.00 -16.87
C ARG A 51 -21.55 4.96 -17.09
N ASP A 52 -21.62 6.02 -16.30
CA ASP A 52 -22.79 6.90 -16.22
C ASP A 52 -22.82 7.96 -17.34
N ASN A 53 -21.65 8.45 -17.76
CA ASN A 53 -21.53 9.47 -18.79
C ASN A 53 -20.18 9.36 -19.54
N PRO A 54 -20.07 8.43 -20.52
CA PRO A 54 -18.84 8.23 -21.30
C PRO A 54 -18.34 9.50 -22.01
N VAL A 55 -19.27 10.35 -22.47
CA VAL A 55 -18.93 11.62 -23.15
C VAL A 55 -18.23 12.57 -22.19
N LYS A 56 -18.76 12.72 -20.96
CA LYS A 56 -18.15 13.55 -19.92
C LYS A 56 -16.84 12.96 -19.39
N ALA A 57 -16.75 11.63 -19.30
CA ALA A 57 -15.50 10.95 -18.94
C ALA A 57 -14.39 11.20 -19.98
N GLY A 58 -14.77 11.41 -21.24
CA GLY A 58 -13.83 11.53 -22.36
C GLY A 58 -13.22 10.20 -22.80
N PHE A 59 -13.72 9.06 -22.28
CA PHE A 59 -13.35 7.71 -22.68
C PHE A 59 -14.53 6.75 -22.47
N SER A 60 -14.60 5.73 -23.32
CA SER A 60 -15.73 4.80 -23.37
C SER A 60 -15.48 3.48 -22.66
N ASN A 61 -14.22 3.16 -22.31
CA ASN A 61 -13.87 1.91 -21.66
C ASN A 61 -12.60 2.04 -20.79
N ILE A 62 -12.44 1.08 -19.88
CA ILE A 62 -11.18 0.76 -19.20
C ILE A 62 -10.95 -0.73 -19.42
N ASP A 63 -9.83 -1.10 -20.02
CA ASP A 63 -9.48 -2.46 -20.41
C ASP A 63 -8.69 -3.22 -19.37
N LEU A 64 -7.84 -2.52 -18.63
CA LEU A 64 -7.13 -3.07 -17.49
C LEU A 64 -6.83 -1.97 -16.48
N VAL A 65 -6.67 -2.37 -15.21
CA VAL A 65 -6.23 -1.50 -14.14
C VAL A 65 -4.81 -1.90 -13.76
N LEU A 66 -3.92 -0.92 -13.67
CA LEU A 66 -2.60 -1.04 -13.07
C LEU A 66 -2.60 -0.15 -11.81
N SER A 67 -2.53 -0.75 -10.63
CA SER A 67 -2.71 -0.01 -9.37
C SER A 67 -1.54 -0.27 -8.43
N ASP A 68 -1.04 0.77 -7.79
CA ASP A 68 -0.20 0.61 -6.61
C ASP A 68 -0.99 0.00 -5.44
N TRP A 69 -0.26 -0.62 -4.52
CA TRP A 69 -0.80 -1.24 -3.33
C TRP A 69 -1.16 -0.20 -2.27
N VAL A 70 -0.27 0.74 -1.96
CA VAL A 70 -0.36 1.61 -0.79
C VAL A 70 -0.72 3.01 -1.25
N MET A 71 -1.96 3.43 -1.02
CA MET A 71 -2.45 4.77 -1.41
C MET A 71 -3.46 5.26 -0.36
N ASP A 72 -3.65 6.58 -0.28
CA ASP A 72 -4.66 7.23 0.56
C ASP A 72 -5.68 8.01 -0.31
N PRO A 73 -6.98 8.06 0.04
CA PRO A 73 -7.65 7.43 1.19
C PRO A 73 -8.09 5.99 0.94
N VAL A 74 -7.96 5.50 -0.29
CA VAL A 74 -8.35 4.13 -0.67
C VAL A 74 -7.17 3.47 -1.35
N ASP A 75 -6.72 2.37 -0.75
CA ASP A 75 -5.58 1.58 -1.20
C ASP A 75 -5.93 0.62 -2.35
N GLY A 76 -4.91 -0.01 -2.94
CA GLY A 76 -5.06 -0.96 -4.05
C GLY A 76 -5.94 -2.17 -3.69
N PRO A 77 -5.70 -2.87 -2.56
CA PRO A 77 -6.54 -3.95 -2.08
C PRO A 77 -8.03 -3.60 -1.95
N MET A 78 -8.35 -2.42 -1.41
CA MET A 78 -9.72 -1.92 -1.29
C MET A 78 -10.34 -1.64 -2.66
N LEU A 79 -9.58 -1.03 -3.58
CA LEU A 79 -10.02 -0.81 -4.96
C LEU A 79 -10.32 -2.14 -5.68
N LEU A 80 -9.41 -3.12 -5.60
CA LEU A 80 -9.59 -4.44 -6.19
C LEU A 80 -10.84 -5.14 -5.62
N ARG A 81 -11.01 -5.11 -4.29
CA ARG A 81 -12.20 -5.66 -3.64
C ARG A 81 -13.48 -4.97 -4.12
N TRP A 82 -13.45 -3.65 -4.29
CA TRP A 82 -14.57 -2.89 -4.83
C TRP A 82 -14.91 -3.34 -6.25
N ILE A 83 -13.91 -3.42 -7.15
CA ILE A 83 -14.09 -3.87 -8.53
C ILE A 83 -14.72 -5.27 -8.58
N ARG A 84 -14.21 -6.22 -7.77
CA ARG A 84 -14.63 -7.63 -7.80
C ARG A 84 -16.01 -7.87 -7.18
N ARG A 85 -16.42 -7.09 -6.17
CA ARG A 85 -17.57 -7.45 -5.32
C ARG A 85 -18.65 -6.38 -5.20
N HIS A 86 -18.33 -5.10 -5.42
CA HIS A 86 -19.30 -4.03 -5.20
C HIS A 86 -20.41 -4.04 -6.26
N LYS A 87 -21.63 -3.65 -5.86
CA LYS A 87 -22.80 -3.60 -6.77
C LYS A 87 -22.68 -2.52 -7.84
N GLU A 88 -21.95 -1.45 -7.53
CA GLU A 88 -21.75 -0.31 -8.44
C GLU A 88 -20.55 -0.49 -9.37
N SER A 89 -19.75 -1.55 -9.18
CA SER A 89 -18.68 -1.90 -10.11
C SER A 89 -19.30 -2.35 -11.44
N PRO A 90 -19.06 -1.64 -12.55
CA PRO A 90 -19.67 -1.94 -13.84
C PRO A 90 -19.11 -3.22 -14.46
N ASP A 91 -17.86 -3.56 -14.16
CA ASP A 91 -17.25 -4.79 -14.61
C ASP A 91 -16.36 -5.43 -13.54
N ARG A 92 -16.82 -6.59 -13.06
CA ARG A 92 -16.11 -7.39 -12.07
C ARG A 92 -15.00 -8.24 -12.68
N PHE A 93 -15.01 -8.47 -13.99
CA PHE A 93 -14.03 -9.26 -14.74
C PHE A 93 -12.84 -8.41 -15.22
N MET A 94 -12.86 -7.11 -14.99
CA MET A 94 -11.81 -6.17 -15.41
C MET A 94 -10.43 -6.67 -14.96
N PRO A 95 -9.48 -6.90 -15.88
CA PRO A 95 -8.13 -7.29 -15.53
C PRO A 95 -7.47 -6.27 -14.60
N PHE A 96 -6.78 -6.78 -13.59
CA PHE A 96 -6.16 -5.96 -12.55
C PHE A 96 -4.74 -6.45 -12.28
N VAL A 97 -3.77 -5.55 -12.43
CA VAL A 97 -2.37 -5.74 -12.07
C VAL A 97 -2.09 -4.90 -10.83
N MET A 98 -1.63 -5.55 -9.77
CA MET A 98 -1.20 -4.88 -8.55
C MET A 98 0.30 -4.63 -8.60
N ILE A 99 0.74 -3.42 -8.27
CA ILE A 99 2.14 -3.08 -8.08
C ILE A 99 2.39 -2.90 -6.58
N SER A 100 3.49 -3.42 -6.03
CA SER A 100 3.82 -3.23 -4.60
C SER A 100 5.32 -3.16 -4.35
N ALA A 101 5.74 -2.29 -3.42
CA ALA A 101 7.13 -2.21 -2.94
C ALA A 101 7.55 -3.36 -2.02
N TYR A 102 6.59 -4.16 -1.55
CA TYR A 102 6.86 -5.24 -0.62
C TYR A 102 6.29 -6.55 -1.19
N SER A 103 7.18 -7.48 -1.54
CA SER A 103 6.84 -8.77 -2.17
C SER A 103 6.86 -9.93 -1.18
N ASP A 104 6.56 -9.69 0.10
CA ASP A 104 6.43 -10.80 1.05
C ASP A 104 5.28 -11.73 0.67
N ASP A 105 5.46 -13.04 0.90
CA ASP A 105 4.51 -14.08 0.48
C ASP A 105 3.08 -13.77 0.96
N ALA A 106 2.94 -13.17 2.14
CA ALA A 106 1.65 -12.77 2.71
C ALA A 106 0.88 -11.76 1.84
N ARG A 107 1.55 -10.77 1.24
CA ARG A 107 0.90 -9.79 0.35
C ARG A 107 0.54 -10.41 -0.98
N VAL A 108 1.41 -11.24 -1.55
CA VAL A 108 1.11 -11.98 -2.79
C VAL A 108 -0.10 -12.89 -2.61
N GLU A 109 -0.16 -13.61 -1.49
CA GLU A 109 -1.30 -14.44 -1.12
C GLU A 109 -2.57 -13.61 -0.95
N MET A 110 -2.49 -12.47 -0.25
CA MET A 110 -3.62 -11.56 -0.08
C MET A 110 -4.13 -11.02 -1.42
N ALA A 111 -3.24 -10.57 -2.31
CA ALA A 111 -3.59 -10.08 -3.64
C ALA A 111 -4.32 -11.14 -4.46
N ARG A 112 -3.76 -12.36 -4.46
CA ARG A 112 -4.33 -13.53 -5.12
C ARG A 112 -5.72 -13.84 -4.56
N ASP A 113 -5.87 -13.75 -3.25
CA ASP A 113 -7.11 -14.05 -2.54
C ASP A 113 -8.19 -12.97 -2.74
N LEU A 114 -7.80 -11.75 -3.07
CA LEU A 114 -8.70 -10.68 -3.51
C LEU A 114 -9.11 -10.78 -4.99
N GLY A 115 -8.44 -11.63 -5.77
CA GLY A 115 -8.78 -11.87 -7.18
C GLY A 115 -8.00 -11.00 -8.17
N VAL A 116 -6.73 -10.68 -7.86
CA VAL A 116 -5.81 -10.03 -8.78
C VAL A 116 -5.49 -10.93 -9.99
N ASN A 117 -5.23 -10.34 -11.16
CA ASN A 117 -4.78 -11.10 -12.35
C ASN A 117 -3.26 -11.32 -12.31
N GLU A 118 -2.50 -10.26 -12.09
CA GLU A 118 -1.05 -10.25 -11.98
C GLU A 118 -0.57 -9.37 -10.81
N PHE A 119 0.62 -9.67 -10.30
CA PHE A 119 1.27 -8.92 -9.23
C PHE A 119 2.69 -8.60 -9.70
N LEU A 120 3.06 -7.32 -9.65
CA LEU A 120 4.36 -6.78 -10.02
C LEU A 120 5.03 -6.21 -8.76
N SER A 121 6.24 -6.65 -8.45
CA SER A 121 7.04 -6.08 -7.36
C SER A 121 7.80 -4.84 -7.82
N LYS A 122 7.97 -3.84 -6.95
CA LYS A 122 8.95 -2.76 -7.10
C LYS A 122 10.28 -3.20 -6.42
N PRO A 123 11.46 -2.83 -6.94
CA PRO A 123 11.66 -2.17 -8.24
C PRO A 123 11.24 -3.08 -9.40
N PHE A 124 10.79 -2.47 -10.50
CA PHE A 124 10.43 -3.15 -11.73
C PHE A 124 11.25 -2.60 -12.90
N THR A 125 11.53 -3.46 -13.86
CA THR A 125 12.09 -3.12 -15.17
C THR A 125 10.96 -2.88 -16.19
N VAL A 126 11.25 -2.18 -17.29
CA VAL A 126 10.30 -2.06 -18.41
C VAL A 126 9.92 -3.45 -18.93
N ARG A 127 10.90 -4.36 -19.02
CA ARG A 127 10.69 -5.74 -19.43
C ARG A 127 9.73 -6.49 -18.51
N GLU A 128 9.79 -6.29 -17.21
CA GLU A 128 8.84 -6.91 -16.26
C GLU A 128 7.44 -6.34 -16.42
N VAL A 129 7.30 -5.01 -16.52
CA VAL A 129 6.00 -4.36 -16.78
C VAL A 129 5.38 -4.94 -18.05
N ALA A 130 6.13 -5.00 -19.15
CA ALA A 130 5.68 -5.58 -20.41
C ALA A 130 5.26 -7.05 -20.24
N ARG A 131 6.05 -7.87 -19.51
CA ARG A 131 5.75 -9.30 -19.29
C ARG A 131 4.43 -9.51 -18.54
N HIS A 132 4.17 -8.74 -17.49
CA HIS A 132 2.92 -8.84 -16.73
C HIS A 132 1.73 -8.33 -17.55
N LEU A 133 1.90 -7.27 -18.34
CA LEU A 133 0.86 -6.76 -19.23
C LEU A 133 0.54 -7.76 -20.35
N GLU A 134 1.54 -8.40 -20.96
CA GLU A 134 1.31 -9.49 -21.93
C GLU A 134 0.54 -10.63 -21.27
N ALA A 135 0.95 -11.07 -20.08
CA ALA A 135 0.26 -12.14 -19.35
C ALA A 135 -1.22 -11.82 -19.10
N VAL A 136 -1.54 -10.56 -18.79
CA VAL A 136 -2.92 -10.08 -18.65
C VAL A 136 -3.65 -10.02 -19.98
N VAL A 137 -3.04 -9.48 -21.03
CA VAL A 137 -3.69 -9.35 -22.34
C VAL A 137 -4.03 -10.73 -22.89
N ARG A 138 -3.12 -11.71 -22.69
CA ARG A 138 -3.28 -13.10 -23.11
C ARG A 138 -4.04 -13.97 -22.09
N ASP A 139 -4.54 -13.39 -20.99
CA ASP A 139 -5.17 -14.15 -19.92
C ASP A 139 -6.50 -14.77 -20.37
N GLY A 140 -6.44 -16.05 -20.73
CA GLY A 140 -7.60 -16.86 -21.07
C GLY A 140 -8.17 -17.65 -19.89
N ARG A 141 -7.80 -17.33 -18.63
CA ARG A 141 -8.27 -18.07 -17.46
C ARG A 141 -9.76 -17.82 -17.21
N GLU A 142 -10.43 -18.87 -16.75
CA GLU A 142 -11.81 -18.76 -16.27
C GLU A 142 -11.83 -17.96 -14.97
N PHE A 143 -12.89 -17.18 -14.76
CA PHE A 143 -13.14 -16.60 -13.45
C PHE A 143 -13.93 -17.59 -12.60
N CYS A 144 -13.67 -17.62 -11.30
CA CYS A 144 -14.44 -18.41 -10.36
C CYS A 144 -15.05 -17.51 -9.28
N ARG A 145 -16.28 -17.85 -8.91
CA ARG A 145 -17.05 -17.21 -7.85
C ARG A 145 -17.36 -18.22 -6.78
N THR A 146 -17.12 -17.87 -5.53
CA THR A 146 -17.55 -18.59 -4.33
C THR A 146 -18.29 -17.62 -3.39
N SER A 147 -18.61 -18.06 -2.17
CA SER A 147 -19.14 -17.17 -1.13
C SER A 147 -18.15 -16.08 -0.71
N ILE A 148 -16.85 -16.37 -0.76
CA ILE A 148 -15.77 -15.51 -0.25
C ILE A 148 -14.85 -14.96 -1.34
N TYR A 149 -14.88 -15.53 -2.55
CA TYR A 149 -13.95 -15.22 -3.63
C TYR A 149 -14.66 -14.86 -4.93
N PHE A 150 -14.10 -13.89 -5.65
CA PHE A 150 -14.42 -13.64 -7.05
C PHE A 150 -13.15 -13.18 -7.75
N GLY A 151 -12.72 -13.89 -8.79
CA GLY A 151 -11.49 -13.56 -9.51
C GLY A 151 -11.05 -14.65 -10.50
N PRO A 152 -9.92 -14.45 -11.19
CA PRO A 152 -9.39 -15.44 -12.12
C PRO A 152 -9.03 -16.74 -11.39
N ASN A 153 -9.12 -17.86 -12.10
CA ASN A 153 -8.71 -19.14 -11.53
C ASN A 153 -7.25 -19.04 -11.05
N ARG A 154 -7.03 -19.34 -9.77
CA ARG A 154 -5.72 -19.24 -9.12
C ARG A 154 -4.69 -20.18 -9.76
N ARG A 155 -5.14 -21.23 -10.46
CA ARG A 155 -4.29 -22.17 -11.17
C ARG A 155 -3.94 -21.62 -12.57
N ARG A 156 -2.65 -21.33 -12.82
CA ARG A 156 -2.14 -20.86 -14.13
C ARG A 156 -1.89 -21.98 -15.14
N LYS A 157 -1.38 -23.14 -14.70
CA LYS A 157 -1.18 -24.33 -15.55
C LYS A 157 -2.38 -25.28 -15.41
N ARG A 158 -2.99 -25.71 -16.53
CA ARG A 158 -4.12 -26.66 -16.49
C ARG A 158 -3.74 -28.03 -15.93
N GLU A 159 -2.47 -28.40 -16.00
CA GLU A 159 -1.96 -29.65 -15.42
C GLU A 159 -2.29 -29.70 -13.94
N ALA A 160 -3.13 -30.67 -13.58
CA ALA A 160 -3.28 -31.02 -12.17
C ALA A 160 -1.94 -31.57 -11.71
N PRO A 161 -1.42 -31.16 -10.53
CA PRO A 161 -0.32 -31.89 -9.94
C PRO A 161 -0.72 -33.37 -9.88
N ASP A 162 0.21 -34.27 -10.20
CA ASP A 162 0.05 -35.73 -10.15
C ASP A 162 -0.09 -36.18 -8.69
N MET A 163 -1.19 -35.76 -8.12
CA MET A 163 -1.64 -35.97 -6.77
C MET A 163 -3.04 -36.45 -7.02
N GLY A 164 -3.19 -37.78 -7.14
CA GLY A 164 -4.42 -38.45 -7.55
C GLY A 164 -5.68 -37.80 -6.98
N GLU A 165 -6.79 -37.91 -7.72
CA GLU A 165 -8.07 -37.25 -7.45
C GLU A 165 -8.35 -37.04 -5.94
N ARG A 166 -8.18 -35.80 -5.46
CA ARG A 166 -8.37 -35.43 -4.04
C ARG A 166 -9.83 -35.12 -3.71
N ARG A 167 -10.74 -35.18 -4.67
CA ARG A 167 -12.18 -35.08 -4.42
C ARG A 167 -12.63 -36.29 -3.61
N VAL A 168 -13.18 -36.04 -2.42
CA VAL A 168 -13.72 -37.10 -1.55
C VAL A 168 -14.94 -37.72 -2.24
N HIS A 169 -14.84 -38.98 -2.65
CA HIS A 169 -15.97 -39.78 -3.11
C HIS A 169 -16.90 -40.07 -1.93
N LYS A 170 -18.20 -39.79 -2.05
CA LYS A 170 -19.19 -40.37 -1.13
C LYS A 170 -19.32 -41.88 -1.41
N LYS A 171 -19.69 -42.65 -0.37
CA LYS A 171 -19.89 -44.12 -0.42
C LYS A 171 -20.83 -44.63 -1.53
N ASN A 172 -21.59 -43.76 -2.20
CA ASN A 172 -22.59 -44.13 -3.22
C ASN A 172 -22.21 -43.74 -4.66
N GLY A 173 -20.93 -43.51 -4.98
CA GLY A 173 -20.48 -43.43 -6.38
C GLY A 173 -20.81 -42.14 -7.12
N ASP A 174 -21.56 -41.21 -6.52
CA ASP A 174 -21.71 -39.86 -7.06
C ASP A 174 -20.39 -39.09 -6.92
N VAL A 175 -19.66 -39.01 -8.03
CA VAL A 175 -18.68 -37.95 -8.25
C VAL A 175 -19.46 -36.64 -8.19
N ILE A 176 -19.05 -35.68 -7.36
CA ILE A 176 -19.58 -34.31 -7.42
C ILE A 176 -19.16 -33.71 -8.77
N LYS A 177 -19.95 -34.00 -9.80
CA LYS A 177 -19.83 -33.49 -11.16
C LYS A 177 -20.64 -32.21 -11.32
N SER A 178 -20.60 -31.30 -10.35
CA SER A 178 -20.80 -29.88 -10.68
C SER A 178 -20.36 -28.99 -9.53
N SER A 179 -19.78 -27.85 -9.88
CA SER A 179 -19.49 -26.76 -8.95
C SER A 179 -20.74 -26.23 -8.23
N LYS A 180 -21.96 -26.61 -8.65
CA LYS A 180 -23.23 -26.13 -8.05
C LYS A 180 -23.42 -26.57 -6.60
N ASP A 181 -22.93 -27.74 -6.20
CA ASP A 181 -23.17 -28.28 -4.85
C ASP A 181 -22.37 -27.57 -3.76
N PHE A 182 -21.32 -26.84 -4.13
CA PHE A 182 -20.54 -25.97 -3.22
C PHE A 182 -20.80 -24.47 -3.45
N GLY A 183 -21.79 -24.12 -4.29
CA GLY A 183 -22.05 -22.72 -4.66
C GLY A 183 -20.91 -22.06 -5.45
N ILE A 184 -20.02 -22.84 -6.06
CA ILE A 184 -18.92 -22.35 -6.90
C ILE A 184 -19.44 -22.17 -8.32
N ARG A 185 -19.17 -21.02 -8.96
CA ARG A 185 -19.53 -20.77 -10.37
C ARG A 185 -18.28 -20.40 -11.16
N PHE A 186 -18.08 -21.05 -12.29
CA PHE A 186 -17.04 -20.70 -13.24
C PHE A 186 -17.63 -19.85 -14.38
N TYR A 187 -16.87 -18.85 -14.80
CA TYR A 187 -17.18 -17.97 -15.93
C TYR A 187 -16.06 -18.16 -16.95
N PRO A 188 -16.31 -18.85 -18.06
CA PRO A 188 -15.30 -19.07 -19.08
C PRO A 188 -14.99 -17.77 -19.80
N GLN A 189 -13.71 -17.39 -19.81
CA GLN A 189 -13.16 -16.28 -20.60
C GLN A 189 -14.08 -15.06 -20.77
N PRO A 190 -14.60 -14.49 -19.66
CA PRO A 190 -15.64 -13.47 -19.71
C PRO A 190 -15.14 -12.15 -20.31
N ARG A 191 -13.80 -12.00 -20.41
CA ARG A 191 -13.15 -10.83 -20.97
C ARG A 191 -11.80 -11.22 -21.57
N THR A 192 -11.71 -11.23 -22.90
CA THR A 192 -10.46 -11.48 -23.64
C THR A 192 -9.94 -10.18 -24.24
N LEU A 193 -8.79 -9.68 -23.78
CA LEU A 193 -8.21 -8.47 -24.35
C LEU A 193 -7.64 -8.72 -25.76
N ILE A 194 -7.20 -9.95 -26.05
CA ILE A 194 -6.75 -10.36 -27.39
C ILE A 194 -7.77 -10.01 -28.48
N SER A 195 -9.08 -10.16 -28.22
CA SER A 195 -10.11 -9.90 -29.24
C SER A 195 -10.27 -8.42 -29.59
N LYS A 196 -9.63 -7.50 -28.84
CA LYS A 196 -9.65 -6.06 -29.07
C LYS A 196 -8.39 -5.55 -29.78
N LEU A 197 -7.41 -6.42 -29.99
CA LEU A 197 -6.19 -6.07 -30.72
C LEU A 197 -6.52 -5.82 -32.20
N VAL A 198 -5.73 -4.99 -32.86
CA VAL A 198 -5.93 -4.67 -34.28
C VAL A 198 -5.67 -5.93 -35.12
N SER A 199 -6.73 -6.52 -35.66
CA SER A 199 -6.66 -7.61 -36.65
C SER A 199 -7.00 -7.03 -38.02
N GLY A 200 -6.00 -6.47 -38.70
CA GLY A 200 -6.14 -5.83 -40.01
C GLY A 200 -4.86 -5.13 -40.46
N GLY A 201 -3.92 -5.90 -41.02
CA GLY A 201 -2.59 -5.46 -41.49
C GLY A 201 -1.47 -6.43 -41.09
N ASP A 202 -0.22 -6.18 -41.50
CA ASP A 202 1.01 -6.97 -41.20
C ASP A 202 1.38 -7.09 -39.70
N ILE A 203 0.47 -6.72 -38.80
CA ILE A 203 0.70 -6.70 -37.36
C ILE A 203 0.15 -8.01 -36.77
N SER A 204 1.03 -8.96 -36.47
CA SER A 204 0.64 -10.21 -35.83
C SER A 204 0.21 -9.98 -34.37
N PRO A 205 -0.98 -10.44 -33.95
CA PRO A 205 -1.39 -10.47 -32.53
C PRO A 205 -0.49 -11.36 -31.65
N ASP A 206 0.39 -12.16 -32.25
CA ASP A 206 1.31 -13.05 -31.54
C ASP A 206 2.53 -12.30 -30.98
N VAL A 207 2.81 -11.08 -31.45
CA VAL A 207 3.89 -10.23 -30.93
C VAL A 207 3.28 -8.94 -30.39
N LEU A 208 3.11 -8.87 -29.06
CA LEU A 208 2.59 -7.65 -28.40
C LEU A 208 3.68 -6.61 -28.18
N PHE A 209 4.92 -7.06 -27.96
CA PHE A 209 6.06 -6.22 -27.64
C PHE A 209 7.27 -6.68 -28.45
N ASP A 210 8.06 -5.71 -28.92
CA ASP A 210 9.37 -5.96 -29.49
C ASP A 210 10.38 -6.03 -28.33
N TRP A 211 10.63 -7.25 -27.85
CA TRP A 211 11.44 -7.52 -26.66
C TRP A 211 12.90 -7.07 -26.80
N ASP A 212 13.41 -6.98 -28.02
CA ASP A 212 14.77 -6.54 -28.29
C ASP A 212 14.85 -5.00 -28.26
N LYS A 213 13.76 -4.30 -28.61
CA LYS A 213 13.67 -2.84 -28.54
C LYS A 213 13.30 -2.28 -27.17
N LEU A 214 13.04 -3.12 -26.17
CA LEU A 214 12.79 -2.63 -24.81
C LEU A 214 14.05 -2.06 -24.15
N GLU A 215 15.25 -2.35 -24.67
CA GLU A 215 16.51 -1.81 -24.12
C GLU A 215 16.58 -0.29 -24.14
N ASP A 216 16.10 0.36 -25.21
CA ASP A 216 16.05 1.83 -25.30
C ASP A 216 15.10 2.43 -24.25
N MET A 217 14.02 1.71 -23.92
CA MET A 217 13.07 2.11 -22.88
C MET A 217 13.64 1.93 -21.46
N GLU A 218 14.48 0.92 -21.25
CA GLU A 218 15.22 0.74 -19.99
C GLU A 218 16.22 1.89 -19.77
N GLN A 219 16.84 2.42 -20.83
CA GLN A 219 17.72 3.59 -20.70
C GLN A 219 16.95 4.84 -20.23
N ASP A 220 15.71 5.01 -20.68
CA ASP A 220 14.84 6.08 -20.17
C ASP A 220 14.53 5.87 -18.67
N LEU A 221 14.29 4.63 -18.23
CA LEU A 221 14.12 4.30 -16.81
C LEU A 221 15.38 4.63 -15.98
N ASP A 222 16.56 4.36 -16.52
CA ASP A 222 17.83 4.71 -15.87
C ASP A 222 17.98 6.24 -15.73
N ARG A 223 17.58 7.03 -16.74
CA ARG A 223 17.53 8.50 -16.63
C ARG A 223 16.57 8.95 -15.51
N PHE A 224 15.40 8.33 -15.40
CA PHE A 224 14.48 8.62 -14.27
C PHE A 224 15.09 8.27 -12.90
N SER A 225 16.01 7.29 -12.82
CA SER A 225 16.75 7.02 -11.59
C SER A 225 17.75 8.13 -11.24
N GLU A 226 18.31 8.84 -12.21
CA GLU A 226 19.16 10.01 -11.96
C GLU A 226 18.31 11.16 -11.43
N ASP A 227 17.20 11.45 -12.10
CA ASP A 227 16.23 12.47 -11.66
C ASP A 227 15.73 12.21 -10.22
N PHE A 228 15.50 10.94 -9.85
CA PHE A 228 15.11 10.58 -8.50
C PHE A 228 16.14 10.99 -7.43
N MET A 229 17.43 10.88 -7.73
CA MET A 229 18.49 11.27 -6.79
C MET A 229 18.52 12.79 -6.61
N ASP A 230 18.29 13.53 -7.69
CA ASP A 230 18.19 14.99 -7.65
C ASP A 230 16.95 15.43 -6.85
N TRP A 231 15.78 14.84 -7.09
CA TRP A 231 14.57 15.11 -6.31
C TRP A 231 14.75 14.74 -4.84
N THR A 232 15.39 13.62 -4.55
CA THR A 232 15.67 13.21 -3.16
C THR A 232 16.59 14.21 -2.47
N ALA A 233 17.58 14.75 -3.19
CA ALA A 233 18.44 15.81 -2.69
C ALA A 233 17.63 17.09 -2.38
N GLU A 234 16.72 17.50 -3.26
CA GLU A 234 15.83 18.64 -3.04
C GLU A 234 14.93 18.43 -1.83
N TYR A 235 14.30 17.26 -1.69
CA TYR A 235 13.50 16.95 -0.52
C TYR A 235 14.32 16.97 0.77
N LEU A 236 15.54 16.44 0.74
CA LEU A 236 16.43 16.47 1.90
C LEU A 236 16.80 17.91 2.28
N GLN A 237 17.01 18.80 1.31
CA GLN A 237 17.21 20.22 1.59
C GLN A 237 15.97 20.84 2.26
N GLN A 238 14.77 20.56 1.76
CA GLN A 238 13.52 21.05 2.37
C GLN A 238 13.34 20.51 3.79
N LEU A 239 13.61 19.22 4.01
CA LEU A 239 13.58 18.61 5.34
C LEU A 239 14.54 19.30 6.31
N GLN A 240 15.76 19.62 5.86
CA GLN A 240 16.75 20.35 6.67
C GLN A 240 16.28 21.78 7.01
N VAL A 241 15.64 22.48 6.06
CA VAL A 241 15.04 23.80 6.30
C VAL A 241 13.96 23.73 7.38
N TYR A 242 13.02 22.79 7.28
CA TYR A 242 11.96 22.65 8.28
C TYR A 242 12.47 22.12 9.62
N TYR A 243 13.48 21.26 9.62
CA TYR A 243 14.15 20.83 10.84
C TYR A 243 14.78 22.02 11.58
N LYS A 244 15.53 22.86 10.87
CA LYS A 244 16.13 24.07 11.46
C LYS A 244 15.06 25.01 11.99
N ALA A 245 14.00 25.25 11.23
CA ALA A 245 12.87 26.06 11.68
C ALA A 245 12.20 25.48 12.95
N ALA A 246 12.10 24.16 13.08
CA ALA A 246 11.59 23.54 14.30
C ALA A 246 12.57 23.68 15.48
N ALA A 247 13.88 23.55 15.25
CA ALA A 247 14.91 23.70 16.27
C ALA A 247 14.98 25.12 16.85
N ASP A 248 14.77 26.13 16.02
CA ASP A 248 14.78 27.55 16.42
C ASP A 248 13.48 27.97 17.16
N LEU A 249 12.43 27.14 17.14
CA LEU A 249 11.15 27.43 17.78
C LEU A 249 11.05 26.79 19.18
N PRO A 250 10.35 27.45 20.13
CA PRO A 250 9.91 26.82 21.38
C PRO A 250 9.01 25.60 21.13
N GLU A 251 9.03 24.62 22.03
CA GLU A 251 8.39 23.30 21.86
C GLU A 251 6.90 23.36 21.45
N ASP A 252 6.15 24.30 22.04
CA ASP A 252 4.72 24.50 21.79
C ASP A 252 4.42 24.94 20.34
N LYS A 253 5.38 25.62 19.69
CA LYS A 253 5.26 26.16 18.33
C LYS A 253 5.85 25.27 17.25
N ARG A 254 6.42 24.10 17.57
CA ARG A 254 7.07 23.20 16.60
C ARG A 254 6.11 22.41 15.72
N LYS A 255 4.80 22.42 16.00
CA LYS A 255 3.82 21.61 15.24
C LYS A 255 3.85 21.90 13.72
N PRO A 256 3.79 23.16 13.24
CA PRO A 256 3.74 23.42 11.81
C PRO A 256 4.94 22.89 11.01
N PRO A 257 6.22 23.14 11.39
CA PRO A 257 7.35 22.58 10.65
C PRO A 257 7.42 21.04 10.75
N LEU A 258 7.05 20.45 11.89
CA LEU A 258 7.02 18.98 12.02
C LEU A 258 5.97 18.32 11.11
N VAL A 259 4.82 18.97 10.90
CA VAL A 259 3.83 18.51 9.91
C VAL A 259 4.41 18.56 8.50
N LYS A 260 5.19 19.59 8.16
CA LYS A 260 5.86 19.68 6.85
C LYS A 260 6.91 18.59 6.67
N ILE A 261 7.69 18.28 7.72
CA ILE A 261 8.63 17.14 7.72
C ILE A 261 7.87 15.83 7.49
N SER A 262 6.75 15.63 8.18
CA SER A 262 5.91 14.44 8.01
C SER A 262 5.39 14.31 6.58
N MET A 263 4.89 15.40 5.98
CA MET A 263 4.43 15.39 4.57
C MET A 263 5.56 15.01 3.60
N ILE A 264 6.76 15.59 3.74
CA ILE A 264 7.87 15.27 2.86
C ILE A 264 8.34 13.82 3.07
N ALA A 265 8.46 13.37 4.32
CA ALA A 265 8.82 11.99 4.64
C ALA A 265 7.81 10.99 4.04
N HIS A 266 6.52 11.34 4.04
CA HIS A 266 5.49 10.57 3.37
C HIS A 266 5.72 10.45 1.85
N GLU A 267 6.14 11.53 1.18
CA GLU A 267 6.42 11.51 -0.26
C GLU A 267 7.65 10.66 -0.59
N LEU A 268 8.74 10.74 0.19
CA LEU A 268 9.94 9.93 -0.06
C LEU A 268 9.70 8.43 0.12
N ARG A 269 8.84 8.03 1.07
CA ARG A 269 8.66 6.61 1.40
C ARG A 269 8.17 5.79 0.19
N GLY A 270 7.35 6.39 -0.67
CA GLY A 270 6.75 5.72 -1.84
C GLY A 270 7.70 5.53 -3.02
N GLN A 271 8.86 6.19 -3.03
CA GLN A 271 9.66 6.40 -4.25
C GLN A 271 10.93 5.56 -4.32
N GLY A 272 11.68 5.44 -3.21
CA GLY A 272 13.00 4.81 -3.20
C GLY A 272 13.01 3.36 -3.71
N GLY A 273 11.99 2.58 -3.37
CA GLY A 273 11.86 1.19 -3.84
C GLY A 273 11.81 1.05 -5.37
N VAL A 274 11.17 1.98 -6.09
CA VAL A 274 11.05 1.92 -7.57
C VAL A 274 12.41 2.12 -8.24
N PHE A 275 13.21 3.04 -7.72
CA PHE A 275 14.49 3.42 -8.31
C PHE A 275 15.68 2.63 -7.76
N GLY A 276 15.44 1.55 -7.01
CA GLY A 276 16.49 0.69 -6.46
C GLY A 276 17.16 1.21 -5.18
N TYR A 277 16.52 2.15 -4.47
CA TYR A 277 16.96 2.73 -3.20
C TYR A 277 15.96 2.45 -2.05
N PRO A 278 15.64 1.17 -1.73
CA PRO A 278 14.65 0.84 -0.70
C PRO A 278 15.05 1.30 0.71
N LEU A 279 16.34 1.54 0.97
CA LEU A 279 16.81 2.11 2.23
C LEU A 279 16.31 3.55 2.44
N ILE A 280 16.23 4.36 1.38
CA ILE A 280 15.64 5.71 1.42
C ILE A 280 14.17 5.62 1.83
N SER A 281 13.42 4.73 1.18
CA SER A 281 12.01 4.46 1.52
C SER A 281 11.85 4.06 2.99
N SER A 282 12.70 3.14 3.47
CA SER A 282 12.62 2.61 4.84
C SER A 282 12.93 3.67 5.91
N ILE A 283 13.95 4.51 5.69
CA ILE A 283 14.27 5.60 6.61
C ILE A 283 13.18 6.67 6.58
N ALA A 284 12.65 7.01 5.40
CA ALA A 284 11.56 7.97 5.24
C ALA A 284 10.27 7.48 5.91
N GLU A 285 9.93 6.20 5.81
CA GLU A 285 8.80 5.60 6.53
C GLU A 285 8.98 5.71 8.05
N SER A 286 10.16 5.36 8.57
CA SER A 286 10.48 5.51 10.00
C SER A 286 10.37 6.97 10.47
N LEU A 287 10.82 7.94 9.65
CA LEU A 287 10.70 9.36 9.95
C LEU A 287 9.24 9.84 9.91
N PHE A 288 8.45 9.33 8.95
CA PHE A 288 7.02 9.63 8.87
C PHE A 288 6.29 9.14 10.12
N ASP A 289 6.49 7.89 10.52
CA ASP A 289 5.84 7.31 11.71
C ASP A 289 6.19 8.09 12.98
N LEU A 290 7.47 8.46 13.11
CA LEU A 290 7.95 9.28 14.23
C LEU A 290 7.23 10.64 14.27
N THR A 291 7.15 11.35 13.14
CA THR A 291 6.61 12.71 13.05
C THR A 291 5.09 12.80 13.01
N HIS A 292 4.41 11.78 12.45
CA HIS A 292 2.97 11.76 12.30
C HIS A 292 2.25 11.31 13.58
N GLN A 293 2.77 10.30 14.28
CA GLN A 293 2.05 9.64 15.39
C GLN A 293 2.72 9.80 16.76
N MET A 294 4.03 10.05 16.82
CA MET A 294 4.82 9.70 18.03
C MET A 294 5.69 10.83 18.62
N LEU A 295 5.61 12.05 18.09
CA LEU A 295 6.52 13.14 18.46
C LEU A 295 5.92 14.04 19.55
N ASP A 296 6.53 14.06 20.74
CA ASP A 296 6.17 14.95 21.85
C ASP A 296 6.76 16.38 21.73
N ARG A 297 7.34 16.71 20.56
CA ARG A 297 7.94 18.01 20.19
C ARG A 297 9.15 18.44 21.03
N SER A 298 9.61 17.58 21.94
CA SER A 298 10.78 17.81 22.78
C SER A 298 12.07 17.95 21.98
N ASP A 299 13.11 18.53 22.58
CA ASP A 299 14.46 18.55 21.98
C ASP A 299 15.01 17.15 21.70
N ASP A 300 14.69 16.17 22.55
CA ASP A 300 15.10 14.78 22.34
C ASP A 300 14.43 14.16 21.11
N SER A 301 13.17 14.50 20.87
CA SER A 301 12.46 14.07 19.67
C SER A 301 13.02 14.72 18.40
N LEU A 302 13.47 15.98 18.47
CA LEU A 302 14.16 16.65 17.36
C LEU A 302 15.54 16.03 17.08
N LYS A 303 16.27 15.56 18.09
CA LYS A 303 17.52 14.81 17.85
C LYS A 303 17.25 13.56 17.01
N LEU A 304 16.19 12.82 17.28
CA LEU A 304 15.83 11.66 16.46
C LEU A 304 15.49 12.04 15.02
N VAL A 305 14.75 13.13 14.82
CA VAL A 305 14.50 13.65 13.46
C VAL A 305 15.84 13.92 12.77
N LYS A 306 16.78 14.59 13.45
CA LYS A 306 18.13 14.83 12.91
C LYS A 306 18.85 13.54 12.54
N GLU A 307 18.83 12.51 13.38
CA GLU A 307 19.45 11.21 13.08
C GLU A 307 18.88 10.57 11.80
N HIS A 308 17.56 10.67 11.56
CA HIS A 308 16.96 10.17 10.32
C HIS A 308 17.41 10.98 9.11
N LEU A 309 17.54 12.30 9.25
CA LEU A 309 18.03 13.17 8.17
C LEU A 309 19.50 12.92 7.85
N ASP A 310 20.33 12.72 8.87
CA ASP A 310 21.75 12.38 8.70
C ASP A 310 21.90 11.00 8.04
N ALA A 311 21.05 10.03 8.40
CA ALA A 311 20.98 8.73 7.74
C ALA A 311 20.56 8.85 6.26
N LEU A 312 19.49 9.59 5.94
CA LEU A 312 19.06 9.88 4.56
C LEU A 312 20.19 10.52 3.75
N LYS A 313 20.88 11.51 4.34
CA LYS A 313 22.01 12.19 3.71
C LYS A 313 23.17 11.25 3.40
N ALA A 314 23.49 10.33 4.32
CA ALA A 314 24.55 9.35 4.12
C ALA A 314 24.19 8.39 2.98
N VAL A 315 22.97 7.85 2.98
CA VAL A 315 22.47 6.94 1.93
C VAL A 315 22.49 7.61 0.55
N LEU A 316 22.06 8.87 0.47
CA LEU A 316 22.05 9.65 -0.76
C LEU A 316 23.47 9.94 -1.25
N ARG A 317 24.38 10.35 -0.36
CA ARG A 317 25.77 10.70 -0.71
C ARG A 317 26.54 9.50 -1.27
N GLU A 318 26.41 8.35 -0.63
CA GLU A 318 27.07 7.11 -1.06
C GLU A 318 26.30 6.37 -2.16
N LYS A 319 25.14 6.91 -2.61
CA LYS A 319 24.23 6.30 -3.58
C LYS A 319 23.93 4.82 -3.28
N VAL A 320 23.66 4.50 -2.02
CA VAL A 320 23.51 3.11 -1.55
C VAL A 320 22.27 2.48 -2.18
N ARG A 321 22.48 1.58 -3.13
CA ARG A 321 21.41 0.78 -3.77
C ARG A 321 21.07 -0.46 -2.94
N GLY A 322 19.86 -0.98 -3.16
CA GLY A 322 19.35 -2.13 -2.42
C GLY A 322 19.19 -1.85 -0.93
N ASP A 323 19.30 -2.89 -0.11
CA ASP A 323 19.18 -2.81 1.35
C ASP A 323 20.44 -2.24 2.05
N GLY A 324 21.49 -1.92 1.28
CA GLY A 324 22.78 -1.49 1.80
C GLY A 324 23.59 -2.59 2.50
N GLY A 325 23.20 -3.86 2.31
CA GLY A 325 23.84 -5.02 2.93
C GLY A 325 23.92 -4.92 4.46
N GLY A 326 25.00 -5.45 5.04
CA GLY A 326 25.19 -5.45 6.49
C GLY A 326 25.21 -4.04 7.13
N LEU A 327 25.70 -3.03 6.39
CA LEU A 327 25.77 -1.66 6.88
C LEU A 327 24.39 -0.98 6.89
N GLY A 328 23.60 -1.16 5.83
CA GLY A 328 22.23 -0.65 5.78
C GLY A 328 21.32 -1.28 6.84
N ILE A 329 21.46 -2.60 7.06
CA ILE A 329 20.77 -3.31 8.15
C ILE A 329 21.16 -2.73 9.52
N ALA A 330 22.47 -2.55 9.78
CA ALA A 330 22.94 -1.99 11.04
C ALA A 330 22.45 -0.56 11.27
N LEU A 331 22.41 0.27 10.23
CA LEU A 331 21.88 1.63 10.27
C LEU A 331 20.39 1.64 10.65
N MET A 332 19.58 0.82 9.98
CA MET A 332 18.15 0.72 10.27
C MET A 332 17.89 0.19 11.68
N GLN A 333 18.66 -0.80 12.13
CA GLN A 333 18.58 -1.31 13.50
C GLN A 333 18.91 -0.23 14.52
N ALA A 334 19.96 0.57 14.28
CA ALA A 334 20.33 1.68 15.16
C ALA A 334 19.22 2.73 15.27
N LEU A 335 18.62 3.14 14.14
CA LEU A 335 17.48 4.07 14.11
C LEU A 335 16.27 3.50 14.86
N GLN A 336 15.91 2.24 14.61
CA GLN A 336 14.81 1.57 15.30
C GLN A 336 15.04 1.46 16.82
N MET A 337 16.27 1.15 17.25
CA MET A 337 16.65 1.13 18.66
C MET A 337 16.55 2.51 19.30
N ALA A 338 17.01 3.56 18.61
CA ALA A 338 16.89 4.93 19.08
C ALA A 338 15.42 5.34 19.27
N ASN A 339 14.55 5.02 18.30
CA ASN A 339 13.11 5.25 18.37
C ASN A 339 12.47 4.52 19.55
N ARG A 340 12.76 3.23 19.74
CA ARG A 340 12.24 2.44 20.88
C ARG A 340 12.67 3.02 22.22
N LYS A 341 13.94 3.38 22.36
CA LYS A 341 14.50 3.96 23.60
C LYS A 341 13.78 5.27 23.93
N PHE A 342 13.55 6.13 22.95
CA PHE A 342 12.80 7.36 23.13
C PHE A 342 11.34 7.13 23.53
N ILE A 343 10.63 6.25 22.82
CA ILE A 343 9.24 5.90 23.15
C ILE A 343 9.14 5.37 24.59
N SER A 344 10.07 4.52 25.02
CA SER A 344 10.09 3.99 26.38
C SER A 344 10.29 5.09 27.43
N ARG A 345 11.15 6.08 27.16
CA ARG A 345 11.40 7.23 28.04
C ARG A 345 10.22 8.19 28.07
N SER A 346 9.62 8.50 26.92
CA SER A 346 8.45 9.39 26.83
C SER A 346 7.22 8.78 27.53
N LYS A 347 6.96 7.47 27.37
CA LYS A 347 5.92 6.75 28.13
C LYS A 347 6.21 6.70 29.63
N ALA A 348 7.46 6.48 30.03
CA ALA A 348 7.85 6.52 31.44
C ALA A 348 7.68 7.93 32.04
N SER A 349 7.99 8.98 31.30
CA SER A 349 7.78 10.38 31.68
C SER A 349 6.29 10.70 31.89
N HIS A 350 5.40 10.23 30.99
CA HIS A 350 3.95 10.36 31.15
C HIS A 350 3.40 9.61 32.38
N LEU A 351 3.95 8.45 32.73
CA LEU A 351 3.57 7.70 33.93
C LEU A 351 4.10 8.35 35.23
N VAL A 352 5.31 8.94 35.19
CA VAL A 352 5.90 9.69 36.31
C VAL A 352 5.17 11.00 36.56
N SER A 353 4.77 11.74 35.52
CA SER A 353 3.93 12.95 35.65
C SER A 353 2.56 12.64 36.25
N ARG A 354 1.92 11.51 35.93
CA ARG A 354 0.68 11.08 36.62
C ARG A 354 0.91 10.72 38.09
N ARG A 355 2.06 10.16 38.44
CA ARG A 355 2.40 9.82 39.84
C ARG A 355 2.73 11.06 40.68
N PHE A 356 3.32 12.09 40.06
CA PHE A 356 3.60 13.39 40.70
C PHE A 356 2.33 14.24 40.90
N VAL A 357 1.39 14.22 39.95
CA VAL A 357 0.10 14.92 40.08
C VAL A 357 -0.79 14.29 41.17
N LEU A 358 -0.65 12.98 41.42
CA LEU A 358 -1.37 12.28 42.50
C LEU A 358 -0.71 12.38 43.89
N GLN A 359 0.55 12.83 43.99
CA GLN A 359 1.24 13.02 45.28
C GLN A 359 1.22 14.48 45.78
N ASN A 360 0.95 15.46 44.91
CA ASN A 360 0.87 16.88 45.28
C ASN A 360 -0.56 17.44 45.37
N SER A 361 -1.59 16.58 45.36
CA SER A 361 -3.01 16.97 45.45
C SER A 361 -3.65 16.76 46.85
N TYR A 362 -2.83 16.61 47.89
CA TYR A 362 -3.30 16.71 49.29
C TYR A 362 -2.49 17.78 50.03
N SER A 363 -3.00 19.00 50.05
CA SER A 363 -2.60 20.02 51.02
C SER A 363 -3.19 19.68 52.40
N GLN A 364 -2.43 19.96 53.46
CA GLN A 364 -2.79 19.69 54.86
C GLN A 364 -4.12 20.31 55.33
N GLU A 365 -4.73 21.22 54.57
CA GLU A 365 -6.01 21.87 54.91
C GLU A 365 -7.25 20.98 54.72
N ASP A 366 -7.16 19.91 53.92
CA ASP A 366 -8.30 18.99 53.68
C ASP A 366 -8.42 17.87 54.74
N LEU A 367 -7.43 17.73 55.63
CA LEU A 367 -7.45 16.73 56.71
C LEU A 367 -8.15 17.25 57.98
N ASP A 368 -8.20 18.56 58.22
CA ASP A 368 -8.83 19.14 59.42
C ASP A 368 -10.36 19.30 59.28
N LYS A 369 -10.90 19.28 58.06
CA LYS A 369 -12.36 19.42 57.82
C LYS A 369 -13.15 18.11 57.82
N ARG A 370 -12.48 16.95 57.87
CA ARG A 370 -13.13 15.63 57.94
C ARG A 370 -13.12 14.99 59.34
N GLY A 371 -12.58 15.67 60.34
CA GLY A 371 -12.51 15.19 61.73
C GLY A 371 -13.77 15.46 62.58
N SER A 372 -14.76 16.21 62.10
CA SER A 372 -15.89 16.69 62.94
C SER A 372 -17.23 15.98 62.71
N GLU A 373 -17.36 15.07 61.75
CA GLU A 373 -18.62 14.34 61.47
C GLU A 373 -18.47 12.83 61.57
N MET A 374 -18.05 12.29 62.72
CA MET A 374 -18.34 10.89 63.08
C MET A 374 -18.34 10.69 64.59
N ARG A 375 -19.49 10.94 65.25
CA ARG A 375 -19.89 10.25 66.49
C ARG A 375 -21.41 10.28 66.67
N LYS A 376 -22.13 9.22 66.28
CA LYS A 376 -23.23 8.61 67.08
C LYS A 376 -23.38 7.11 66.72
N PRO A 377 -23.58 6.20 67.70
CA PRO A 377 -23.65 4.74 67.48
C PRO A 377 -25.09 4.17 67.54
N GLY A 378 -25.28 3.00 66.90
CA GLY A 378 -26.48 2.13 66.97
C GLY A 378 -27.25 2.09 65.63
N HIS A 379 -27.60 0.97 65.00
CA HIS A 379 -28.06 -0.31 65.52
C HIS A 379 -27.60 -1.50 64.67
N ILE A 380 -27.43 -2.63 65.34
CA ILE A 380 -27.24 -3.98 64.80
C ILE A 380 -28.61 -4.54 64.38
N GLN A 381 -28.72 -5.10 63.17
CA GLN A 381 -29.75 -6.11 62.89
C GLN A 381 -29.15 -7.21 62.01
N LYS A 382 -29.22 -8.45 62.52
CA LYS A 382 -28.78 -9.71 61.93
C LYS A 382 -29.86 -10.29 60.99
N PHE A 383 -29.44 -11.36 60.27
CA PHE A 383 -30.19 -12.40 59.54
C PHE A 383 -30.47 -12.08 58.05
N GLY A 384 -30.27 -12.99 57.09
CA GLY A 384 -29.95 -14.41 57.13
C GLY A 384 -29.62 -14.96 55.72
N ASP A 385 -29.35 -16.26 55.67
CA ASP A 385 -28.78 -17.08 54.60
C ASP A 385 -29.58 -17.17 53.27
N GLN A 386 -28.82 -17.21 52.14
CA GLN A 386 -28.88 -18.08 50.94
C GLN A 386 -30.22 -18.31 50.14
N PRO A 387 -30.22 -18.94 48.93
CA PRO A 387 -29.29 -18.90 47.78
C PRO A 387 -29.99 -18.89 46.37
N SER A 388 -29.18 -18.71 45.31
CA SER A 388 -29.23 -19.27 43.92
C SER A 388 -30.52 -19.49 43.08
N ALA A 389 -30.31 -19.34 41.75
CA ALA A 389 -31.12 -19.70 40.57
C ALA A 389 -32.13 -18.61 40.13
N GLU A 390 -32.26 -18.22 38.85
CA GLU A 390 -31.94 -18.84 37.55
C GLU A 390 -31.24 -17.87 36.58
#